data_AF-A0A3D0ZT04-F1
#
_entry.id   AF-A0A3D0ZT04-F1
#
_cell.length_a   1.000
_cell.length_b   1.000
_cell.length_c   1.000
_cell.angle_alpha   90.00
_cell.angle_beta   90.00
_cell.angle_gamma   90.00
#
_symmetry.space_group_name_H-M   'P 1'
#
loop_
_entity.id
_entity.type
_entity.pdbx_description
1 polymer ?
#
loop_
_entity_poly.entity_id
_entity_poly.type
_entity_poly.pdbx_seq_one_letter_code
_entity_poly.pdbx_strand_id
1 'polypeptide(L)'
;MSINKNCIQPIVFIIFSCAGWNSAIAQSNYEAPRTIDGHPDLQGVWGNNTVTPVERPDIFEGREFLTAEEMQLITTRAGEIVSETDDALFGESVITAALTGNSNSNDPSTGNYDQFWLAERSVHNRTSQIIDPPNGKYPPLTKEGIARRNMMAQLRNNSAAAGERFETLDSYDTLSLDDRCISSGVPYLDPGYNSYWQIVQ
;
A
#
# COMPACT_ATOMS: atom_id res chain seq x y z
N MET A 1 -28.72 66.48 53.88
CA MET A 1 -29.27 65.45 52.97
C MET A 1 -28.15 65.03 52.03
N SER A 2 -27.24 64.18 52.54
CA SER A 2 -27.10 62.73 52.30
C SER A 2 -26.32 62.38 51.03
N ILE A 3 -25.01 62.21 51.26
CA ILE A 3 -24.02 61.27 50.72
C ILE A 3 -24.36 60.43 49.48
N ASN A 4 -23.43 60.51 48.53
CA ASN A 4 -23.24 59.79 47.27
C ASN A 4 -22.90 58.29 47.51
N LYS A 5 -23.46 57.36 46.72
CA LYS A 5 -23.07 55.94 46.71
C LYS A 5 -22.96 55.41 45.27
N ASN A 6 -21.78 54.85 45.00
CA ASN A 6 -21.37 54.14 43.78
C ASN A 6 -22.26 52.91 43.48
N CYS A 7 -22.55 52.67 42.20
CA CYS A 7 -22.91 51.34 41.68
C CYS A 7 -22.00 51.01 40.51
N ILE A 8 -21.03 50.12 40.76
CA ILE A 8 -20.18 49.46 39.78
C ILE A 8 -20.98 48.29 39.21
N GLN A 9 -21.22 48.24 37.91
CA GLN A 9 -21.81 47.07 37.24
C GLN A 9 -20.71 46.08 36.83
N PRO A 10 -20.90 44.75 37.01
CA PRO A 10 -19.94 43.76 36.54
C PRO A 10 -20.16 43.47 35.05
N ILE A 11 -19.09 43.55 34.26
CA ILE A 11 -19.05 43.08 32.88
C ILE A 11 -18.86 41.55 32.92
N VAL A 12 -19.87 40.80 32.48
CA VAL A 12 -19.79 39.35 32.29
C VAL A 12 -19.16 39.08 30.92
N PHE A 13 -17.93 38.58 30.89
CA PHE A 13 -17.31 38.06 29.67
C PHE A 13 -17.79 36.61 29.44
N ILE A 14 -18.64 36.41 28.43
CA ILE A 14 -19.01 35.08 27.95
C ILE A 14 -17.93 34.64 26.95
N ILE A 15 -17.12 33.65 27.33
CA ILE A 15 -16.17 32.99 26.43
C ILE A 15 -16.97 31.97 25.61
N PHE A 16 -17.28 32.30 24.36
CA PHE A 16 -17.78 31.33 23.38
C PHE A 16 -16.60 30.46 22.92
N SER A 17 -16.48 29.27 23.48
CA SER A 17 -15.53 28.27 22.99
C SER A 17 -16.11 27.65 21.72
N CYS A 18 -15.68 28.16 20.56
CA CYS A 18 -15.95 27.53 19.27
C CYS A 18 -15.11 26.25 19.17
N ALA A 19 -15.66 25.13 19.65
CA ALA A 19 -15.19 23.81 19.25
C ALA A 19 -15.52 23.63 17.76
N GLY A 20 -14.60 24.05 16.89
CA GLY A 20 -14.68 23.81 15.46
C GLY A 20 -14.49 22.32 15.20
N TRP A 21 -15.57 21.62 14.90
CA TRP A 21 -15.53 20.27 14.36
C TRP A 21 -15.00 20.39 12.92
N ASN A 22 -13.70 20.18 12.74
CA ASN A 22 -13.12 20.07 11.41
C ASN A 22 -13.49 18.69 10.86
N SER A 23 -14.69 18.57 10.29
CA SER A 23 -14.97 17.50 9.34
C SER A 23 -14.08 17.74 8.12
N ALA A 24 -13.12 16.84 7.86
CA ALA A 24 -12.37 16.84 6.62
C ALA A 24 -13.37 16.67 5.46
N ILE A 25 -13.59 17.74 4.70
CA ILE A 25 -14.40 17.71 3.48
C ILE A 25 -13.59 16.95 2.44
N ALA A 26 -14.03 15.73 2.10
CA ALA A 26 -13.56 15.05 0.90
C ALA A 26 -13.80 15.98 -0.31
N GLN A 27 -12.79 16.19 -1.16
CA GLN A 27 -12.91 16.99 -2.38
C GLN A 27 -13.92 16.33 -3.34
N SER A 28 -15.20 16.69 -3.22
CA SER A 28 -16.28 16.14 -4.04
C SER A 28 -16.25 16.59 -5.51
N ASN A 29 -15.38 17.54 -5.86
CA ASN A 29 -15.38 18.21 -7.16
C ASN A 29 -14.01 18.13 -7.86
N TYR A 30 -13.22 17.09 -7.59
CA TYR A 30 -11.99 16.89 -8.35
C TYR A 30 -12.32 16.40 -9.76
N GLU A 31 -11.93 17.19 -10.76
CA GLU A 31 -11.91 16.77 -12.16
C GLU A 31 -10.47 16.49 -12.58
N ALA A 32 -10.20 15.28 -13.06
CA ALA A 32 -8.88 14.93 -13.57
C ALA A 32 -8.55 15.82 -14.78
N PRO A 33 -7.31 16.34 -14.90
CA PRO A 33 -6.88 17.02 -16.11
C PRO A 33 -7.03 16.09 -17.31
N ARG A 34 -7.19 16.66 -18.50
CA ARG A 34 -7.41 15.90 -19.73
C ARG A 34 -6.38 16.24 -20.79
N THR A 35 -6.00 15.24 -21.57
CA THR A 35 -5.18 15.36 -22.78
C THR A 35 -5.96 16.08 -23.90
N ILE A 36 -5.28 16.43 -25.00
CA ILE A 36 -5.88 17.15 -26.14
C ILE A 36 -7.01 16.36 -26.83
N ASP A 37 -6.97 15.03 -26.73
CA ASP A 37 -7.99 14.10 -27.23
C ASP A 37 -9.03 13.70 -26.15
N GLY A 38 -8.98 14.32 -24.97
CA GLY A 38 -10.03 14.25 -23.95
C GLY A 38 -9.92 13.09 -22.95
N HIS A 39 -8.85 12.28 -23.01
CA HIS A 39 -8.57 11.25 -22.01
C HIS A 39 -8.02 11.85 -20.71
N PRO A 40 -8.15 11.18 -19.55
CA PRO A 40 -7.47 11.62 -18.33
C PRO A 40 -5.96 11.72 -18.56
N ASP A 41 -5.41 12.87 -18.18
CA ASP A 41 -3.97 13.14 -18.17
C ASP A 41 -3.38 12.57 -16.89
N LEU A 42 -2.69 11.45 -17.05
CA LEU A 42 -1.96 10.70 -16.05
C LEU A 42 -0.45 10.91 -16.18
N GLN A 43 0.01 11.87 -17.01
CA GLN A 43 1.43 12.12 -17.18
C GLN A 43 2.08 12.52 -15.85
N GLY A 44 3.28 12.02 -15.60
CA GLY A 44 4.04 12.34 -14.41
C GLY A 44 4.81 11.16 -13.84
N VAL A 45 5.41 11.39 -12.67
CA VAL A 45 6.11 10.35 -11.91
C VAL A 45 5.18 9.85 -10.81
N TRP A 46 4.84 8.58 -10.87
CA TRP A 46 3.99 7.87 -9.93
C TRP A 46 4.86 6.96 -9.06
N GLY A 47 4.46 6.75 -7.81
CA GLY A 47 5.16 5.85 -6.88
C GLY A 47 4.19 4.91 -6.19
N ASN A 48 4.57 3.65 -6.04
CA ASN A 48 3.87 2.67 -5.21
C ASN A 48 4.70 2.35 -3.95
N ASN A 49 4.63 3.24 -2.97
CA ASN A 49 5.33 3.09 -1.69
C ASN A 49 4.39 2.70 -0.54
N THR A 50 3.17 2.26 -0.87
CA THR A 50 2.16 1.98 0.16
C THR A 50 2.48 0.70 0.94
N VAL A 51 2.13 0.68 2.23
CA VAL A 51 2.06 -0.58 3.01
C VAL A 51 0.72 -1.28 2.84
N THR A 52 -0.26 -0.63 2.19
CA THR A 52 -1.58 -1.21 1.96
C THR A 52 -1.47 -2.46 1.08
N PRO A 53 -1.89 -3.64 1.56
CA PRO A 53 -1.84 -4.88 0.80
C PRO A 53 -2.68 -4.78 -0.48
N VAL A 54 -2.29 -5.51 -1.52
CA VAL A 54 -3.09 -5.53 -2.75
C VAL A 54 -4.47 -6.15 -2.47
N GLU A 55 -4.48 -7.34 -1.88
CA GLU A 55 -5.68 -8.03 -1.44
C GLU A 55 -5.95 -7.78 0.04
N ARG A 56 -7.22 -7.67 0.45
CA ARG A 56 -7.58 -7.46 1.85
C ARG A 56 -7.22 -8.66 2.69
N PRO A 57 -6.38 -8.53 3.74
CA PRO A 57 -6.13 -9.63 4.68
C PRO A 57 -7.43 -10.05 5.39
N ASP A 58 -7.54 -11.33 5.75
CA ASP A 58 -8.76 -11.88 6.36
C ASP A 58 -9.08 -11.25 7.72
N ILE A 59 -8.04 -10.78 8.44
CA ILE A 59 -8.18 -10.00 9.69
C ILE A 59 -8.96 -8.69 9.52
N PHE A 60 -9.07 -8.19 8.28
CA PHE A 60 -9.81 -6.99 7.92
C PHE A 60 -11.07 -7.30 7.11
N GLU A 61 -11.53 -8.56 7.08
CA GLU A 61 -12.75 -8.93 6.36
C GLU A 61 -13.93 -8.00 6.70
N GLY A 62 -14.61 -7.50 5.66
CA GLY A 62 -15.72 -6.55 5.81
C GLY A 62 -15.34 -5.13 6.28
N ARG A 63 -14.06 -4.84 6.51
CA ARG A 63 -13.56 -3.53 6.95
C ARG A 63 -12.76 -2.88 5.84
N GLU A 64 -13.28 -1.81 5.25
CA GLU A 64 -12.57 -1.06 4.19
C GLU A 64 -11.44 -0.18 4.73
N PHE A 65 -11.54 0.22 6.01
CA PHE A 65 -10.63 1.19 6.62
C PHE A 65 -10.04 0.71 7.95
N LEU A 66 -8.78 1.09 8.15
CA LEU A 66 -8.08 1.05 9.42
C LEU A 66 -8.59 2.17 10.33
N THR A 67 -8.55 1.95 11.65
CA THR A 67 -8.79 3.02 12.63
C THR A 67 -7.57 3.94 12.73
N ALA A 68 -7.73 5.11 13.35
CA ALA A 68 -6.62 6.02 13.59
C ALA A 68 -5.55 5.38 14.48
N GLU A 69 -5.97 4.59 15.46
CA GLU A 69 -5.09 3.87 16.38
C GLU A 69 -4.30 2.77 15.66
N GLU A 70 -4.95 2.01 14.77
CA GLU A 70 -4.27 1.00 13.95
C GLU A 70 -3.25 1.63 13.01
N MET A 71 -3.57 2.75 12.35
CA MET A 71 -2.62 3.48 11.50
C MET A 71 -1.42 4.00 12.29
N GLN A 72 -1.65 4.48 13.52
CA GLN A 72 -0.58 4.95 14.40
C GLN A 72 0.30 3.78 14.84
N LEU A 73 -0.29 2.66 15.23
CA LEU A 73 0.44 1.44 15.60
C LEU A 73 1.31 0.93 14.44
N ILE A 74 0.75 0.86 13.23
CA ILE A 74 1.48 0.42 12.02
C ILE A 74 2.63 1.38 11.72
N THR A 75 2.38 2.70 11.75
CA THR A 75 3.42 3.71 11.52
C THR A 75 4.55 3.60 12.55
N THR A 76 4.21 3.46 13.84
CA THR A 76 5.22 3.32 14.90
C THR A 76 6.03 2.04 14.74
N ARG A 77 5.38 0.88 14.53
CA ARG A 77 6.10 -0.39 14.35
C ARG A 77 6.97 -0.37 13.09
N ALA A 78 6.47 0.19 11.99
CA ALA A 78 7.27 0.34 10.78
C ALA A 78 8.57 1.12 11.06
N GLY A 79 8.47 2.22 11.80
CA GLY A 79 9.64 3.00 12.24
C GLY A 79 10.59 2.21 13.14
N GLU A 80 10.07 1.44 14.09
CA GLU A 80 10.89 0.58 14.97
C GLU A 80 11.66 -0.47 14.18
N ILE A 81 10.99 -1.21 13.28
CA ILE A 81 11.63 -2.26 12.49
C ILE A 81 12.76 -1.71 11.62
N VAL A 82 12.53 -0.56 10.96
CA VAL A 82 13.54 0.13 10.17
C VAL A 82 14.72 0.61 11.03
N SER A 83 14.50 0.87 12.33
CA SER A 83 15.57 1.30 13.24
C SER A 83 16.35 0.15 13.90
N GLU A 84 15.71 -1.00 14.08
CA GLU A 84 16.28 -2.17 14.76
C GLU A 84 17.00 -3.12 13.80
N THR A 85 16.59 -3.14 12.54
CA THR A 85 17.10 -4.07 11.51
C THR A 85 17.31 -3.34 10.19
N ASP A 86 18.28 -3.81 9.40
CA ASP A 86 18.44 -3.38 8.01
C ASP A 86 17.54 -4.18 7.05
N ASP A 87 16.62 -5.01 7.54
CA ASP A 87 15.78 -5.90 6.72
C ASP A 87 14.73 -5.12 5.92
N ALA A 88 14.63 -5.39 4.61
CA ALA A 88 13.65 -4.75 3.74
C ALA A 88 12.19 -5.08 4.11
N LEU A 89 11.40 -4.01 4.27
CA LEU A 89 9.97 -4.06 4.52
C LEU A 89 9.15 -3.97 3.22
N PHE A 90 8.59 -5.11 2.80
CA PHE A 90 7.76 -5.22 1.60
C PHE A 90 6.26 -5.21 1.94
N GLY A 91 5.57 -4.12 1.59
CA GLY A 91 4.09 -4.06 1.54
C GLY A 91 3.39 -4.64 2.77
N GLU A 92 2.64 -5.73 2.56
CA GLU A 92 1.86 -6.43 3.58
C GLU A 92 2.70 -6.96 4.76
N SER A 93 3.99 -7.22 4.56
CA SER A 93 4.85 -7.68 5.65
C SER A 93 4.95 -6.64 6.77
N VAL A 94 4.81 -5.36 6.45
CA VAL A 94 4.80 -4.27 7.44
C VAL A 94 3.57 -4.37 8.34
N ILE A 95 2.40 -4.59 7.75
CA ILE A 95 1.15 -4.75 8.50
C ILE A 95 1.20 -6.04 9.32
N THR A 96 1.68 -7.13 8.72
CA THR A 96 1.83 -8.40 9.43
C THR A 96 2.79 -8.26 10.61
N ALA A 97 3.94 -7.62 10.43
CA ALA A 97 4.91 -7.37 11.50
C ALA A 97 4.36 -6.43 12.58
N ALA A 98 3.58 -5.41 12.20
CA ALA A 98 2.87 -4.53 13.12
C ALA A 98 1.85 -5.26 14.01
N LEU A 99 1.12 -6.21 13.44
CA LEU A 99 0.05 -6.90 14.14
C LEU A 99 0.52 -8.14 14.91
N THR A 100 1.55 -8.84 14.40
CA THR A 100 2.03 -10.11 14.97
C THR A 100 3.36 -10.00 15.71
N GLY A 101 4.10 -8.91 15.50
CA GLY A 101 5.44 -8.73 16.04
C GLY A 101 6.55 -9.46 15.27
N ASN A 102 6.23 -10.25 14.24
CA ASN A 102 7.21 -10.99 13.45
C ASN A 102 7.65 -10.19 12.21
N SER A 103 8.88 -9.67 12.22
CA SER A 103 9.47 -8.92 11.11
C SER A 103 10.56 -9.70 10.34
N ASN A 104 10.78 -10.97 10.66
CA ASN A 104 11.85 -11.74 10.01
C ASN A 104 11.50 -12.00 8.54
N SER A 105 12.22 -11.34 7.64
CA SER A 105 12.14 -11.60 6.20
C SER A 105 13.21 -12.60 5.71
N ASN A 106 14.07 -13.05 6.61
CA ASN A 106 15.28 -13.84 6.34
C ASN A 106 15.01 -15.17 5.61
N ASP A 107 15.43 -15.21 4.34
CA ASP A 107 15.71 -16.45 3.62
C ASP A 107 17.20 -16.82 3.78
N PRO A 108 17.53 -17.86 4.56
CA PRO A 108 18.93 -18.25 4.80
C PRO A 108 19.61 -18.85 3.56
N SER A 109 18.88 -19.13 2.47
CA SER A 109 19.42 -19.73 1.25
C SER A 109 19.95 -18.68 0.25
N THR A 110 19.26 -17.55 0.13
CA THR A 110 19.51 -16.55 -0.93
C THR A 110 19.88 -15.17 -0.35
N GLY A 111 19.61 -14.94 0.94
CA GLY A 111 19.76 -13.64 1.58
C GLY A 111 18.56 -12.72 1.33
N ASN A 112 18.63 -11.51 1.91
CA ASN A 112 17.56 -10.52 1.86
C ASN A 112 18.00 -9.21 1.20
N TYR A 113 17.02 -8.39 0.83
CA TYR A 113 17.25 -6.99 0.51
C TYR A 113 17.39 -6.15 1.78
N ASP A 114 18.21 -5.11 1.69
CA ASP A 114 18.35 -4.13 2.76
C ASP A 114 17.32 -2.99 2.63
N GLN A 115 16.83 -2.49 3.76
CA GLN A 115 15.87 -1.40 3.87
C GLN A 115 16.37 -0.09 3.28
N PHE A 116 17.69 0.16 3.24
CA PHE A 116 18.24 1.40 2.69
C PHE A 116 18.00 1.55 1.18
N TRP A 117 17.72 0.45 0.49
CA TRP A 117 17.36 0.42 -0.92
C TRP A 117 15.89 0.80 -1.17
N LEU A 118 15.07 0.84 -0.13
CA LEU A 118 13.64 1.10 -0.23
C LEU A 118 13.31 2.57 0.04
N ALA A 119 12.44 3.13 -0.79
CA ALA A 119 11.81 4.41 -0.49
C ALA A 119 10.96 4.30 0.80
N GLU A 120 10.83 5.43 1.50
CA GLU A 120 9.99 5.53 2.70
C GLU A 120 8.58 5.02 2.41
N ARG A 121 8.07 4.16 3.29
CA ARG A 121 6.76 3.52 3.14
C ARG A 121 5.66 4.46 3.63
N SER A 122 4.56 4.54 2.88
CA SER A 122 3.40 5.37 3.24
C SER A 122 2.27 4.51 3.78
N VAL A 123 1.74 4.89 4.94
CA VAL A 123 0.54 4.27 5.53
C VAL A 123 -0.70 4.99 5.04
N HIS A 124 -1.67 4.26 4.50
CA HIS A 124 -2.97 4.78 4.09
C HIS A 124 -4.04 4.16 4.97
N ASN A 125 -5.22 4.77 5.04
CA ASN A 125 -6.29 4.26 5.87
C ASN A 125 -7.03 3.06 5.27
N ARG A 126 -6.72 2.62 4.03
CA ARG A 126 -7.35 1.46 3.41
C ARG A 126 -6.70 0.15 3.84
N THR A 127 -7.52 -0.87 3.99
CA THR A 127 -7.10 -2.25 4.29
C THR A 127 -6.72 -3.07 3.05
N SER A 128 -7.02 -2.56 1.85
CA SER A 128 -6.66 -3.16 0.55
C SER A 128 -6.53 -2.11 -0.56
N GLN A 129 -5.71 -2.37 -1.58
CA GLN A 129 -5.68 -1.57 -2.81
C GLN A 129 -6.86 -1.90 -3.72
N ILE A 130 -7.27 -3.17 -3.78
CA ILE A 130 -8.50 -3.57 -4.47
C ILE A 130 -9.70 -3.03 -3.68
N ILE A 131 -10.48 -2.18 -4.33
CA ILE A 131 -11.72 -1.60 -3.78
C ILE A 131 -12.98 -2.24 -4.38
N ASP A 132 -12.87 -2.77 -5.59
CA ASP A 132 -13.92 -3.49 -6.30
C ASP A 132 -13.30 -4.78 -6.85
N PRO A 133 -13.76 -5.98 -6.43
CA PRO A 133 -14.92 -6.24 -5.58
C PRO A 133 -14.79 -5.71 -4.13
N PRO A 134 -15.91 -5.43 -3.42
CA PRO A 134 -15.89 -4.88 -2.06
C PRO A 134 -15.20 -5.75 -1.02
N ASN A 135 -15.00 -7.05 -1.27
CA ASN A 135 -14.20 -7.93 -0.41
C ASN A 135 -12.69 -7.67 -0.51
N GLY A 136 -12.26 -6.82 -1.45
CA GLY A 136 -10.89 -6.40 -1.64
C GLY A 136 -9.96 -7.52 -2.10
N LYS A 137 -10.49 -8.56 -2.77
CA LYS A 137 -9.71 -9.69 -3.27
C LYS A 137 -9.72 -9.72 -4.80
N TYR A 138 -8.75 -10.38 -5.42
CA TYR A 138 -8.82 -10.64 -6.85
C TYR A 138 -10.07 -11.45 -7.19
N PRO A 139 -10.70 -11.19 -8.35
CA PRO A 139 -11.72 -12.09 -8.88
C PRO A 139 -11.18 -13.51 -9.01
N PRO A 140 -12.01 -14.55 -8.82
CA PRO A 140 -11.59 -15.93 -9.03
C PRO A 140 -11.01 -16.12 -10.43
N LEU A 141 -9.86 -16.82 -10.51
CA LEU A 141 -9.27 -17.16 -11.80
C LEU A 141 -10.20 -18.04 -12.64
N THR A 142 -10.11 -17.90 -13.96
CA THR A 142 -10.73 -18.84 -14.88
C THR A 142 -10.03 -20.21 -14.82
N LYS A 143 -10.69 -21.25 -15.38
CA LYS A 143 -10.11 -22.60 -15.44
C LYS A 143 -8.79 -22.61 -16.21
N GLU A 144 -8.70 -21.84 -17.28
CA GLU A 144 -7.51 -21.66 -18.10
C GLU A 144 -6.39 -20.96 -17.31
N GLY A 145 -6.75 -19.93 -16.53
CA GLY A 145 -5.81 -19.22 -15.65
C GLY A 145 -5.22 -20.14 -14.57
N ILE A 146 -6.05 -20.98 -13.95
CA ILE A 146 -5.60 -21.99 -12.98
C ILE A 146 -4.67 -23.01 -13.67
N ALA A 147 -5.04 -23.52 -14.84
CA ALA A 147 -4.23 -24.47 -15.59
C ALA A 147 -2.85 -23.88 -15.96
N ARG A 148 -2.81 -22.63 -16.45
CA ARG A 148 -1.57 -21.92 -16.76
C ARG A 148 -0.71 -21.72 -15.50
N ARG A 149 -1.30 -21.28 -14.39
CA ARG A 149 -0.58 -21.10 -13.11
C ARG A 149 0.06 -22.41 -12.65
N ASN A 150 -0.69 -23.51 -12.70
CA ASN A 150 -0.21 -24.84 -12.30
C ASN A 150 0.91 -25.34 -13.21
N MET A 151 0.76 -25.18 -14.53
CA MET A 151 1.80 -25.52 -15.51
C MET A 151 3.09 -24.75 -15.23
N MET A 152 3.02 -23.42 -15.04
CA MET A 152 4.20 -22.60 -14.77
C MET A 152 4.85 -22.96 -13.43
N ALA A 153 4.08 -23.30 -12.41
CA ALA A 153 4.62 -23.76 -11.13
C ALA A 153 5.37 -25.10 -11.27
N GLN A 154 4.85 -26.03 -12.07
CA GLN A 154 5.52 -27.29 -12.37
C GLN A 154 6.83 -27.07 -13.13
N LEU A 155 6.83 -26.21 -14.16
CA LEU A 155 8.05 -25.89 -14.91
C LEU A 155 9.13 -25.35 -13.98
N ARG A 156 8.82 -24.35 -13.14
CA ARG A 156 9.78 -23.78 -12.17
C ARG A 156 10.33 -24.80 -11.18
N ASN A 157 9.48 -25.66 -10.60
CA ASN A 157 9.91 -26.66 -9.64
C ASN A 157 10.83 -27.71 -10.27
N ASN A 158 10.55 -28.12 -11.51
CA ASN A 158 11.38 -29.07 -12.24
C ASN A 158 12.75 -28.46 -12.58
N SER A 159 12.81 -27.18 -12.98
CA SER A 159 14.06 -26.46 -13.24
C SER A 159 14.96 -26.35 -11.99
N ALA A 160 14.37 -26.18 -10.80
CA ALA A 160 15.11 -26.07 -9.54
C ALA A 160 15.60 -27.43 -9.00
N ALA A 161 14.84 -28.51 -9.22
CA ALA A 161 15.14 -29.82 -8.66
C ALA A 161 16.10 -30.67 -9.50
N ALA A 162 16.15 -30.48 -10.82
CA ALA A 162 16.85 -31.38 -11.73
C ALA A 162 18.20 -30.87 -12.27
N GLY A 163 18.58 -29.61 -12.00
CA GLY A 163 19.74 -28.98 -12.67
C GLY A 163 19.49 -28.68 -14.16
N GLU A 164 18.30 -29.03 -14.68
CA GLU A 164 17.80 -28.77 -16.04
C GLU A 164 17.29 -27.32 -16.17
N ARG A 165 18.03 -26.35 -15.61
CA ARG A 165 17.60 -24.95 -15.48
C ARG A 165 17.24 -24.30 -16.82
N PHE A 166 17.67 -24.89 -17.93
CA PHE A 166 17.60 -24.26 -19.24
C PHE A 166 16.70 -24.95 -20.26
N GLU A 167 16.27 -26.21 -20.10
CA GLU A 167 15.50 -26.90 -21.15
C GLU A 167 13.97 -26.65 -21.05
N THR A 168 13.45 -26.33 -19.87
CA THR A 168 12.00 -26.16 -19.65
C THR A 168 11.53 -24.70 -19.78
N LEU A 169 12.46 -23.74 -19.78
CA LEU A 169 12.23 -22.30 -19.92
C LEU A 169 13.09 -21.73 -21.08
N ASP A 170 13.17 -22.44 -22.20
CA ASP A 170 13.98 -22.06 -23.36
C ASP A 170 13.20 -21.31 -24.46
N SER A 171 11.88 -21.15 -24.30
CA SER A 171 11.00 -20.59 -25.32
C SER A 171 10.22 -19.37 -24.82
N TYR A 172 9.81 -18.52 -25.76
CA TYR A 172 8.97 -17.35 -25.45
C TYR A 172 7.59 -17.73 -24.90
N ASP A 173 7.12 -18.96 -25.14
CA ASP A 173 5.84 -19.47 -24.64
C ASP A 173 5.92 -19.97 -23.20
N THR A 174 7.12 -20.37 -22.75
CA THR A 174 7.38 -20.90 -21.40
C THR A 174 8.09 -19.91 -20.46
N LEU A 175 8.72 -18.86 -21.00
CA LEU A 175 9.23 -17.74 -20.21
C LEU A 175 8.10 -16.79 -19.76
N SER A 176 8.20 -16.28 -18.54
CA SER A 176 7.26 -15.26 -18.05
C SER A 176 7.43 -13.93 -18.79
N LEU A 177 6.46 -13.01 -18.66
CA LEU A 177 6.61 -11.65 -19.21
C LEU A 177 7.81 -10.91 -18.59
N ASP A 178 8.13 -11.24 -17.34
CA ASP A 178 9.27 -10.67 -16.61
C ASP A 178 10.60 -11.22 -17.16
N ASP A 179 10.72 -12.55 -17.30
CA ASP A 179 11.92 -13.19 -17.86
C ASP A 179 12.19 -12.77 -19.32
N ARG A 180 11.14 -12.41 -20.05
CA ARG A 180 11.21 -11.93 -21.43
C ARG A 180 11.53 -10.43 -21.54
N CYS A 181 11.71 -9.74 -20.41
CA CYS A 181 11.89 -8.29 -20.35
C CYS A 181 10.75 -7.51 -21.04
N ILE A 182 9.53 -8.03 -21.02
CA ILE A 182 8.35 -7.37 -21.61
C ILE A 182 7.66 -6.54 -20.54
N SER A 183 7.37 -7.15 -19.40
CA SER A 183 6.69 -6.48 -18.28
C SER A 183 6.72 -7.37 -17.04
N SER A 184 6.94 -6.74 -15.88
CA SER A 184 6.76 -7.35 -14.56
C SER A 184 5.30 -7.37 -14.09
N GLY A 185 4.35 -7.04 -14.97
CA GLY A 185 2.94 -6.77 -14.67
C GLY A 185 2.63 -5.27 -14.74
N VAL A 186 1.55 -4.88 -15.43
CA VAL A 186 1.09 -3.48 -15.49
C VAL A 186 -0.38 -3.40 -15.06
N PRO A 187 -0.71 -2.57 -14.04
CA PRO A 187 0.22 -1.88 -13.15
C PRO A 187 0.93 -2.86 -12.19
N TYR A 188 2.17 -2.56 -11.82
CA TYR A 188 2.87 -3.31 -10.78
C TYR A 188 2.35 -2.87 -9.41
N LEU A 189 1.49 -3.70 -8.82
CA LEU A 189 0.75 -3.38 -7.59
C LEU A 189 1.54 -3.69 -6.32
N ASP A 190 2.64 -4.43 -6.44
CA ASP A 190 3.47 -4.79 -5.30
C ASP A 190 4.45 -3.65 -4.96
N PRO A 191 4.44 -3.15 -3.71
CA PRO A 191 5.40 -2.14 -3.27
C PRO A 191 6.77 -2.79 -2.98
N GLY A 192 7.87 -2.14 -3.37
CA GLY A 192 9.19 -2.73 -3.22
C GLY A 192 10.32 -1.83 -3.70
N TYR A 193 11.30 -2.45 -4.35
CA TYR A 193 12.44 -1.77 -4.97
C TYR A 193 12.01 -1.14 -6.30
N ASN A 194 12.49 0.07 -6.58
CA ASN A 194 12.19 0.79 -7.83
C ASN A 194 10.69 0.92 -8.16
N SER A 195 9.84 1.16 -7.16
CA SER A 195 8.38 1.29 -7.35
C SER A 195 7.93 2.63 -7.95
N TYR A 196 8.77 3.29 -8.74
CA TYR A 196 8.46 4.55 -9.42
C TYR A 196 8.28 4.34 -10.93
N TRP A 197 7.27 4.99 -11.49
CA TRP A 197 6.89 4.88 -12.90
C TRP A 197 6.76 6.27 -13.48
N GLN A 198 7.31 6.49 -14.66
CA GLN A 198 7.00 7.69 -15.43
C GLN A 198 5.95 7.33 -16.49
N ILE A 199 4.79 7.99 -16.42
CA ILE A 199 3.76 7.91 -17.46
C ILE A 199 3.96 9.10 -18.40
N VAL A 200 3.98 8.81 -19.70
CA VAL A 200 4.04 9.78 -20.80
C VAL A 200 2.89 9.44 -21.75
N GLN A 201 2.10 10.44 -22.14
CA GLN A 201 0.90 10.29 -22.99
C GLN A 201 0.97 11.20 -24.20
#